data_AF-A0A4R0J6I8-F1
#
_entry.id   AF-A0A4R0J6I8-F1
#
_cell.length_a   1.000
_cell.length_b   1.000
_cell.length_c   1.000
_cell.angle_alpha   90.00
_cell.angle_beta   90.00
_cell.angle_gamma   90.00
#
_symmetry.space_group_name_H-M   'P 1'
#
loop_
_entity.id
_entity.type
_entity.pdbx_description
1 polymer ?
#
loop_
_entity_poly.entity_id
_entity_poly.type
_entity_poly.pdbx_seq_one_letter_code
_entity_poly.pdbx_strand_id
1 'polypeptide(L)' 'MAGIRLCSPAINCPNALELAAFYAEITDGRIACSDDVWATVDGPGGRVDFQNDPAYVPPTQ' A
#
# COMPACT_ATOMS: atom_id res chain seq x y z
N MET A 1 13.86 21.40 17.69
CA MET A 1 13.14 21.60 16.42
C MET A 1 12.87 20.22 15.82
N ALA A 2 11.62 19.83 15.61
CA ALA A 2 11.31 18.58 14.92
C ALA A 2 11.43 18.81 13.40
N GLY A 3 12.36 18.09 12.76
CA GLY A 3 12.58 18.11 11.31
C GLY A 3 11.59 17.21 10.55
N ILE A 4 11.86 16.97 9.26
CA ILE A 4 11.00 16.18 8.35
C ILE A 4 10.68 14.81 8.95
N ARG A 5 9.40 14.42 8.89
CA ARG A 5 8.97 13.06 9.24
C ARG A 5 7.95 12.55 8.24
N LEU A 6 8.34 11.49 7.52
CA LEU A 6 7.50 10.74 6.59
C LEU A 6 7.59 9.26 6.97
N CYS A 7 6.48 8.54 6.92
CA CYS A 7 6.47 7.10 7.10
C CYS A 7 5.16 6.52 6.57
N SER A 8 5.24 5.91 5.39
CA SER A 8 4.26 4.96 4.85
C SER A 8 5.07 3.95 4.03
N PRO A 9 5.07 2.65 4.37
CA PRO A 9 5.73 1.65 3.55
C PRO A 9 4.99 1.51 2.22
N ALA A 10 5.74 1.38 1.13
CA ALA A 10 5.21 1.01 -0.18
C ALA A 10 5.55 -0.46 -0.46
N ILE A 11 4.54 -1.26 -0.81
CA ILE A 11 4.66 -2.69 -1.12
C ILE A 11 4.49 -2.88 -2.62
N ASN A 12 5.51 -3.43 -3.27
CA ASN A 12 5.43 -3.82 -4.68
C ASN A 12 4.56 -5.07 -4.81
N CYS A 13 3.70 -5.09 -5.82
CA CYS A 13 2.80 -6.21 -6.09
C CYS A 13 2.40 -6.23 -7.58
N PRO A 14 1.78 -7.32 -8.07
CA PRO A 14 1.31 -7.37 -9.45
C PRO A 14 0.02 -6.55 -9.68
N ASN A 15 -0.75 -6.30 -8.62
CA ASN A 15 -1.99 -5.52 -8.65
C ASN A 15 -2.18 -4.72 -7.35
N ALA A 16 -1.99 -3.42 -7.42
CA ALA A 16 -2.01 -2.48 -6.31
C ALA A 16 -3.42 -2.31 -5.75
N LEU A 17 -4.43 -2.21 -6.61
CA LEU A 17 -5.82 -2.03 -6.19
C LEU A 17 -6.34 -3.28 -5.48
N GLU A 18 -6.05 -4.46 -6.02
CA GLU A 18 -6.46 -5.73 -5.41
C GLU A 18 -5.82 -5.94 -4.03
N LEU A 19 -4.50 -5.68 -3.92
CA LEU A 19 -3.81 -5.79 -2.64
C LEU A 19 -4.27 -4.72 -1.65
N ALA A 20 -4.53 -3.49 -2.11
CA ALA A 20 -5.09 -2.43 -1.27
C ALA A 20 -6.49 -2.76 -0.75
N ALA A 21 -7.35 -3.37 -1.57
CA ALA A 21 -8.67 -3.82 -1.13
C ALA A 21 -8.57 -4.87 -0.01
N PHE A 22 -7.68 -5.84 -0.16
CA PHE A 22 -7.39 -6.82 0.88
C PHE A 22 -6.91 -6.15 2.18
N TYR A 23 -5.93 -5.25 2.09
CA TYR A 23 -5.40 -4.56 3.27
C TYR A 23 -6.42 -3.64 3.93
N ALA A 24 -7.28 -2.96 3.17
CA ALA A 24 -8.36 -2.16 3.73
C ALA A 24 -9.30 -3.02 4.59
N GLU A 25 -9.67 -4.21 4.12
CA GLU A 25 -10.53 -5.14 4.87
C GLU A 25 -9.86 -5.61 6.18
N ILE A 26 -8.62 -6.11 6.11
CA ILE A 26 -7.97 -6.73 7.28
C ILE A 26 -7.44 -5.72 8.31
N THR A 27 -7.35 -4.43 7.95
CA THR A 27 -6.85 -3.37 8.84
C THR A 27 -7.94 -2.43 9.36
N ASP A 28 -9.20 -2.67 9.02
CA ASP A 28 -10.31 -1.69 9.24
C ASP A 28 -9.96 -0.32 8.62
N GLY A 29 -9.30 -0.38 7.45
CA GLY A 29 -8.86 0.77 6.68
C GLY A 29 -9.77 1.06 5.50
N ARG A 30 -9.38 2.05 4.71
CA ARG A 30 -10.06 2.39 3.44
C ARG A 30 -9.05 2.77 2.38
N ILE A 31 -9.39 2.54 1.12
CA ILE A 31 -8.61 3.04 -0.01
C ILE A 31 -8.77 4.57 -0.08
N ALA A 32 -7.69 5.30 0.18
CA ALA A 32 -7.67 6.77 0.18
C ALA A 32 -7.43 7.36 -1.21
N CYS A 33 -6.65 6.66 -2.05
CA CYS A 33 -6.45 6.98 -3.45
C CYS A 33 -6.04 5.72 -4.23
N SER A 34 -6.36 5.70 -5.51
CA SER A 34 -5.94 4.65 -6.44
C SER A 34 -5.86 5.20 -7.87
N ASP A 35 -4.90 4.69 -8.63
CA ASP A 35 -4.79 4.83 -10.08
C ASP A 35 -4.32 3.49 -10.70
N ASP A 36 -3.97 3.50 -11.99
CA ASP A 36 -3.58 2.30 -12.73
C ASP A 36 -2.29 1.63 -12.22
N VAL A 37 -1.47 2.34 -11.42
CA VAL A 37 -0.17 1.84 -10.95
C VAL A 37 0.03 1.94 -9.43
N TRP A 38 -0.88 2.59 -8.71
CA TRP A 38 -0.75 2.88 -7.30
C TRP A 38 -2.06 2.75 -6.55
N ALA A 39 -1.98 2.35 -5.29
CA ALA A 39 -3.10 2.45 -4.35
C ALA A 39 -2.59 2.75 -2.94
N THR A 40 -3.40 3.44 -2.14
CA THR A 40 -3.08 3.78 -0.76
C THR A 40 -4.22 3.37 0.15
N VAL A 41 -3.89 2.70 1.26
CA VAL A 41 -4.82 2.45 2.36
C VAL A 41 -4.49 3.37 3.53
N ASP A 42 -5.52 4.03 4.05
CA ASP A 42 -5.48 4.77 5.30
C ASP A 42 -6.31 4.02 6.35
N GLY A 43 -5.70 3.67 7.48
CA GLY A 43 -6.33 2.88 8.54
C GLY A 43 -5.86 3.29 9.93
N PRO A 44 -6.44 2.72 11.00
CA PRO A 44 -6.16 3.10 12.39
C PRO A 44 -4.69 3.00 12.80
N GLY A 45 -3.92 2.12 12.15
CA GLY A 45 -2.48 1.92 12.38
C GLY A 45 -1.55 2.83 11.55
N GLY A 46 -2.10 3.65 10.66
CA GLY A 46 -1.35 4.49 9.74
C GLY A 46 -1.62 4.16 8.27
N ARG A 47 -0.77 4.72 7.40
CA ARG A 47 -0.87 4.58 5.95
C ARG A 47 0.03 3.46 5.45
N VAL A 48 -0.45 2.73 4.45
CA VAL A 48 0.35 1.81 3.62
C VAL A 48 0.03 2.06 2.16
N ASP A 49 1.06 1.98 1.33
CA ASP A 49 0.98 2.18 -0.10
C ASP A 49 1.29 0.89 -0.87
N PHE A 50 0.74 0.78 -2.08
CA PHE A 50 0.89 -0.37 -2.97
C PHE A 50 1.24 0.13 -4.36
N GLN A 51 2.24 -0.50 -4.98
CA GLN A 51 2.72 -0.15 -6.30
C GLN A 51 2.68 -1.36 -7.23
N ASN A 52 2.08 -1.17 -8.40
CA ASN A 52 2.21 -2.13 -9.50
C ASN A 52 3.67 -2.19 -9.96
N ASP A 53 4.27 -3.37 -9.83
CA ASP A 53 5.60 -3.65 -10.32
C ASP A 53 5.53 -4.78 -11.36
N PRO A 54 5.74 -4.49 -12.66
CA PRO A 54 5.66 -5.50 -13.72
C PRO A 54 6.76 -6.56 -13.61
N ALA A 55 7.81 -6.31 -12.83
CA ALA A 55 8.89 -7.25 -12.55
C ALA A 55 8.75 -7.90 -11.17
N TYR A 56 7.60 -7.76 -10.50
CA TYR A 56 7.38 -8.35 -9.18
C TYR A 56 7.55 -9.87 -9.22
N VAL A 57 8.47 -10.36 -8.38
CA VAL A 57 8.66 -11.79 -8.11
C VAL A 57 8.44 -12.02 -6.62
N PRO A 58 7.43 -12.80 -6.20
CA PRO A 58 7.18 -13.06 -4.79
C PRO A 58 8.35 -13.85 -4.18
N PRO A 59 8.60 -13.70 -2.86
CA PRO A 59 9.60 -14.51 -2.17
C PRO A 59 9.30 -16.00 -2.30
N THR A 60 10.32 -16.80 -2.64
CA THR A 60 10.25 -18.26 -2.62
C THR A 60 10.71 -18.78 -1.26
N GLN A 61 10.02 -19.79 -0.73
CA GLN A 61 10.43 -20.49 0.50
C GLN A 61 11.53 -21.52 0.24
#